data_AF-A0AAD7YUD1-F1
#
_entry.id   AF-A0AAD7YUD1-F1
#
_cell.length_a   1.000
_cell.length_b   1.000
_cell.length_c   1.000
_cell.angle_alpha   90.00
_cell.angle_beta   90.00
_cell.angle_gamma   90.00
#
_symmetry.space_group_name_H-M   'P 1'
#
loop_
_entity.id
_entity.type
_entity.pdbx_description
1 polymer ?
#
loop_
_entity_poly.entity_id
_entity_poly.type
_entity_poly.pdbx_seq_one_letter_code
_entity_poly.pdbx_strand_id
1 'polypeptide(L)'
;MEDENEYKKLPTDEKCVHKLWKARVAGYEEAIKLFNQIDDEKSPEWNKYFGLIKKFVTDSNAVAQEKGLEAALVFVENCGHAGKTTGEVMSGIVAKCIAAPRTKTKDLALQVTLMYIEIEKHEIVEEELIKGMEQKNPKVVAACVSALHTSLKQFGNKVIAIKPMVKKIPILLSDRDKGVRDEMKALVVEMHR
;
A
#
# COMPACT_ATOMS: atom_id res chain seq x y z
N MET A 1 32.80 -17.08 6.67
CA MET A 1 31.93 -15.92 6.95
C MET A 1 32.09 -15.00 5.77
N GLU A 2 31.20 -15.08 4.78
CA GLU A 2 31.12 -14.06 3.72
C GLU A 2 31.02 -12.71 4.42
N ASP A 3 31.88 -11.77 4.06
CA ASP A 3 32.02 -10.48 4.71
C ASP A 3 30.64 -9.81 4.81
N GLU A 4 30.15 -9.59 6.04
CA GLU A 4 28.78 -9.13 6.32
C GLU A 4 28.44 -7.78 5.65
N ASN A 5 29.39 -7.15 4.97
CA ASN A 5 29.27 -5.86 4.30
C ASN A 5 29.46 -5.90 2.78
N GLU A 6 29.62 -7.07 2.15
CA GLU A 6 29.84 -7.16 0.70
C GLU A 6 28.70 -6.50 -0.11
N TYR A 7 27.47 -6.62 0.39
CA TYR A 7 26.29 -6.00 -0.24
C TYR A 7 26.39 -4.47 -0.36
N LYS A 8 27.25 -3.80 0.40
CA LYS A 8 27.42 -2.33 0.33
C LYS A 8 27.93 -1.87 -1.03
N LYS A 9 28.62 -2.74 -1.76
CA LYS A 9 29.14 -2.47 -3.12
C LYS A 9 28.08 -2.61 -4.22
N LEU A 10 26.94 -3.23 -3.91
CA LEU A 10 25.89 -3.47 -4.89
C LEU A 10 25.17 -2.15 -5.25
N PRO A 11 24.62 -2.04 -6.47
CA PRO A 11 23.64 -1.03 -6.82
C PRO A 11 22.44 -1.04 -5.87
N THR A 12 21.79 0.11 -5.71
CA THR A 12 20.67 0.29 -4.78
C THR A 12 19.50 -0.65 -5.09
N ASP A 13 19.13 -0.81 -6.36
CA ASP A 13 18.06 -1.70 -6.81
C ASP A 13 18.37 -3.18 -6.53
N GLU A 14 19.62 -3.60 -6.68
CA GLU A 14 20.05 -4.96 -6.32
C GLU A 14 20.01 -5.21 -4.81
N LYS A 15 20.40 -4.21 -4.00
CA LYS A 15 20.27 -4.27 -2.53
C LYS A 15 18.82 -4.50 -2.12
N CYS A 16 17.86 -3.84 -2.76
CA CYS A 16 16.43 -3.95 -2.46
C CYS A 16 15.86 -5.38 -2.61
N VAL A 17 16.51 -6.26 -3.37
CA VAL A 17 16.07 -7.65 -3.58
C VAL A 17 17.06 -8.69 -3.04
N HIS A 18 18.07 -8.24 -2.29
CA HIS A 18 19.11 -9.10 -1.78
C HIS A 18 18.59 -10.13 -0.75
N LYS A 19 19.23 -11.30 -0.67
CA LYS A 19 18.87 -12.39 0.26
C LYS A 19 18.85 -11.93 1.73
N LEU A 20 19.80 -11.09 2.11
CA LEU A 20 19.94 -10.53 3.46
C LEU A 20 18.98 -9.35 3.69
N TRP A 21 18.09 -9.44 4.69
CA TRP A 21 17.13 -8.37 4.99
C TRP A 21 17.78 -7.04 5.38
N LYS A 22 18.95 -7.06 6.05
CA LYS A 22 19.73 -5.85 6.38
C LYS A 22 20.19 -5.11 5.11
N ALA A 23 20.56 -5.86 4.07
CA ALA A 23 20.91 -5.28 2.78
C ALA A 23 19.69 -4.63 2.11
N ARG A 24 18.51 -5.27 2.20
CA ARG A 24 17.26 -4.68 1.70
C ARG A 24 16.87 -3.40 2.43
N VAL A 25 16.99 -3.36 3.76
CA VAL A 25 16.79 -2.12 4.53
C VAL A 25 17.71 -1.00 4.03
N ALA A 26 19.01 -1.28 3.87
CA ALA A 26 19.95 -0.30 3.33
C ALA A 26 19.59 0.12 1.90
N GLY A 27 19.18 -0.82 1.05
CA GLY A 27 18.69 -0.53 -0.30
C GLY A 27 17.45 0.37 -0.31
N TYR A 28 16.47 0.12 0.56
CA TYR A 28 15.28 0.97 0.67
C TYR A 28 15.63 2.37 1.20
N GLU A 29 16.55 2.50 2.16
CA GLU A 29 17.04 3.81 2.65
C GLU A 29 17.77 4.61 1.56
N GLU A 30 18.60 3.93 0.76
CA GLU A 30 19.25 4.53 -0.40
C GLU A 30 18.23 4.91 -1.49
N ALA A 31 17.23 4.06 -1.76
CA ALA A 31 16.18 4.32 -2.72
C ALA A 31 15.34 5.55 -2.33
N ILE A 32 14.99 5.70 -1.04
CA ILE A 32 14.30 6.91 -0.54
C ILE A 32 15.10 8.17 -0.85
N LYS A 33 16.42 8.16 -0.60
CA LYS A 33 17.28 9.32 -0.90
C LYS A 33 17.34 9.59 -2.39
N LEU A 34 17.51 8.55 -3.20
CA LEU A 34 17.55 8.64 -4.65
C LEU A 34 16.24 9.23 -5.20
N PHE A 35 15.10 8.70 -4.80
CA PHE A 35 13.78 9.14 -5.30
C PHE A 35 13.52 10.62 -5.02
N ASN A 36 13.94 11.13 -3.86
CA ASN A 36 13.83 12.55 -3.52
C ASN A 36 14.82 13.47 -4.29
N GLN A 37 15.81 12.89 -4.98
CA GLN A 37 16.80 13.63 -5.75
C GLN A 37 16.57 13.56 -7.26
N ILE A 38 15.59 12.77 -7.72
CA ILE A 38 15.23 12.70 -9.13
C ILE A 38 14.33 13.91 -9.44
N ASP A 39 14.87 14.91 -10.13
CA ASP A 39 14.13 16.12 -10.50
C ASP A 39 13.06 15.87 -11.59
N ASP A 40 13.30 14.91 -12.48
CA ASP A 40 12.38 14.57 -13.58
C ASP A 40 11.51 13.35 -13.22
N GLU A 41 10.21 13.57 -13.04
CA GLU A 41 9.20 12.54 -12.77
C GLU A 41 9.16 11.43 -13.86
N LYS A 42 9.69 11.70 -15.06
CA LYS A 42 9.75 10.77 -16.20
C LYS A 42 11.15 10.23 -16.47
N SER A 43 12.10 10.49 -15.57
CA SER A 43 13.47 9.99 -15.66
C SER A 43 13.52 8.48 -15.92
N PRO A 44 14.43 7.99 -16.80
CA PRO A 44 14.59 6.56 -17.01
C PRO A 44 15.07 5.81 -15.77
N GLU A 45 15.59 6.50 -14.75
CA GLU A 45 16.02 5.89 -13.48
C GLU A 45 14.87 5.19 -12.74
N TRP A 46 13.64 5.67 -12.89
CA TRP A 46 12.45 5.01 -12.31
C TRP A 46 12.25 3.58 -12.84
N ASN A 47 12.70 3.28 -14.07
CA ASN A 47 12.50 1.98 -14.72
C ASN A 47 13.15 0.81 -13.95
N LYS A 48 14.23 1.08 -13.20
CA LYS A 48 14.90 0.07 -12.37
C LYS A 48 14.00 -0.43 -11.23
N TYR A 49 13.03 0.38 -10.81
CA TYR A 49 12.22 0.12 -9.61
C TYR A 49 10.79 -0.34 -9.90
N PHE A 50 10.28 -0.14 -11.12
CA PHE A 50 8.90 -0.50 -11.50
C PHE A 50 8.52 -1.94 -11.12
N GLY A 51 9.38 -2.92 -11.42
CA GLY A 51 9.13 -4.32 -11.07
C GLY A 51 9.45 -4.70 -9.61
N LEU A 52 9.86 -3.73 -8.79
CA LEU A 52 10.35 -3.95 -7.43
C LEU A 52 9.39 -3.43 -6.36
N ILE A 53 8.55 -2.42 -6.65
CA ILE A 53 7.71 -1.76 -5.63
C ILE A 53 6.78 -2.76 -4.93
N LYS A 54 6.21 -3.73 -5.65
CA LYS A 54 5.45 -4.82 -5.03
C LYS A 54 6.27 -5.60 -3.99
N LYS A 55 7.55 -5.87 -4.28
CA LYS A 55 8.45 -6.58 -3.35
C LYS A 55 8.73 -5.76 -2.10
N PHE A 56 8.75 -4.43 -2.21
CA PHE A 56 9.01 -3.53 -1.09
C PHE A 56 7.89 -3.65 -0.05
N VAL A 57 6.63 -3.54 -0.51
CA VAL A 57 5.46 -3.64 0.38
C VAL A 57 5.19 -5.07 0.86
N THR A 58 5.68 -6.08 0.13
CA THR A 58 5.49 -7.49 0.49
C THR A 58 6.72 -8.16 1.11
N ASP A 59 7.70 -7.39 1.61
CA ASP A 59 8.90 -7.94 2.22
C ASP A 59 8.56 -8.96 3.34
N SER A 60 9.36 -10.02 3.45
CA SER A 60 9.15 -11.08 4.44
C SER A 60 9.63 -10.68 5.85
N ASN A 61 10.55 -9.72 5.95
CA ASN A 61 11.01 -9.20 7.24
C ASN A 61 10.26 -7.92 7.60
N ALA A 62 9.67 -7.86 8.80
CA ALA A 62 8.82 -6.74 9.20
C ALA A 62 9.54 -5.38 9.28
N VAL A 63 10.84 -5.35 9.58
CA VAL A 63 11.64 -4.10 9.60
C VAL A 63 11.93 -3.63 8.18
N ALA A 64 12.31 -4.56 7.32
CA ALA A 64 12.51 -4.28 5.90
C ALA A 64 11.19 -3.86 5.22
N GLN A 65 10.06 -4.48 5.56
CA GLN A 65 8.74 -4.13 5.01
C GLN A 65 8.32 -2.71 5.36
N GLU A 66 8.52 -2.26 6.60
CA GLU A 66 8.23 -0.86 6.98
C GLU A 66 9.08 0.11 6.17
N LYS A 67 10.38 -0.16 6.04
CA LYS A 67 11.27 0.70 5.25
C LYS A 67 10.93 0.64 3.74
N GLY A 68 10.51 -0.52 3.26
CA GLY A 68 10.03 -0.71 1.89
C GLY A 68 8.73 0.06 1.62
N LEU A 69 7.82 0.14 2.58
CA LEU A 69 6.62 0.97 2.47
C LEU A 69 6.96 2.47 2.46
N GLU A 70 7.92 2.92 3.26
CA GLU A 70 8.43 4.31 3.16
C GLU A 70 9.00 4.59 1.76
N ALA A 71 9.82 3.68 1.22
CA ALA A 71 10.35 3.82 -0.15
C ALA A 71 9.27 3.78 -1.23
N ALA A 72 8.24 2.94 -1.06
CA ALA A 72 7.11 2.87 -1.97
C ALA A 72 6.28 4.16 -1.96
N LEU A 73 6.09 4.79 -0.78
CA LEU A 73 5.39 6.06 -0.69
C LEU A 73 6.10 7.15 -1.50
N VAL A 74 7.41 7.33 -1.26
CA VAL A 74 8.21 8.32 -1.99
C VAL A 74 8.23 8.04 -3.49
N PHE A 75 8.27 6.76 -3.90
CA PHE A 75 8.15 6.39 -5.31
C PHE A 75 6.81 6.85 -5.91
N VAL A 76 5.70 6.63 -5.21
CA VAL A 76 4.36 6.98 -5.70
C VAL A 76 4.17 8.49 -5.74
N GLU A 77 4.75 9.23 -4.80
CA GLU A 77 4.73 10.70 -4.76
C GLU A 77 5.49 11.35 -5.92
N ASN A 78 6.61 10.75 -6.37
CA ASN A 78 7.56 11.44 -7.25
C ASN A 78 7.66 10.84 -8.67
N CYS A 79 7.26 9.60 -8.89
CA CYS A 79 7.32 8.99 -10.22
C CYS A 79 6.05 9.29 -11.02
N GLY A 80 6.18 10.02 -12.14
CA GLY A 80 5.06 10.39 -13.02
C GLY A 80 4.35 9.21 -13.69
N HIS A 81 4.91 8.00 -13.57
CA HIS A 81 4.32 6.76 -14.07
C HIS A 81 3.92 5.77 -12.96
N ALA A 82 3.97 6.19 -11.68
CA ALA A 82 3.68 5.33 -10.54
C ALA A 82 2.31 4.65 -10.62
N GLY A 83 1.32 5.29 -11.23
CA GLY A 83 -0.01 4.70 -11.38
C GLY A 83 -0.06 3.38 -12.18
N LYS A 84 1.02 2.97 -12.86
CA LYS A 84 1.12 1.64 -13.49
C LYS A 84 1.31 0.50 -12.48
N THR A 85 1.76 0.78 -11.25
CA THR A 85 2.00 -0.23 -10.21
C THR A 85 0.83 -0.36 -9.23
N THR A 86 -0.21 0.47 -9.33
CA THR A 86 -1.31 0.55 -8.36
C THR A 86 -1.92 -0.81 -8.03
N GLY A 87 -2.34 -1.58 -9.04
CA GLY A 87 -3.03 -2.85 -8.81
C GLY A 87 -2.16 -3.86 -8.05
N GLU A 88 -0.90 -4.02 -8.44
CA GLU A 88 -0.03 -5.00 -7.80
C GLU A 88 0.43 -4.59 -6.40
N VAL A 89 0.62 -3.28 -6.16
CA VAL A 89 1.02 -2.74 -4.86
C VAL A 89 -0.17 -2.78 -3.90
N MET A 90 -1.36 -2.39 -4.35
CA MET A 90 -2.58 -2.48 -3.55
C MET A 90 -2.92 -3.92 -3.17
N SER A 91 -2.80 -4.86 -4.12
CA SER A 91 -2.95 -6.29 -3.83
C SER A 91 -1.95 -6.77 -2.75
N GLY A 92 -0.69 -6.31 -2.83
CA GLY A 92 0.33 -6.59 -1.82
C GLY A 92 0.01 -5.97 -0.45
N ILE A 93 -0.49 -4.75 -0.42
CA ILE A 93 -0.91 -4.03 0.79
C ILE A 93 -2.07 -4.77 1.48
N VAL A 94 -3.12 -5.13 0.73
CA VAL A 94 -4.28 -5.87 1.27
C VAL A 94 -3.82 -7.21 1.85
N ALA A 95 -2.90 -7.91 1.17
CA ALA A 95 -2.42 -9.21 1.59
C ALA A 95 -1.52 -9.16 2.83
N LYS A 96 -0.64 -8.16 2.98
CA LYS A 96 0.44 -8.19 3.98
C LYS A 96 0.55 -6.98 4.91
N CYS A 97 -0.07 -5.85 4.60
CA CYS A 97 0.19 -4.59 5.30
C CYS A 97 -1.04 -4.00 6.01
N ILE A 98 -2.20 -4.03 5.36
CA ILE A 98 -3.39 -3.27 5.79
C ILE A 98 -3.90 -3.71 7.18
N ALA A 99 -3.71 -4.99 7.52
CA ALA A 99 -4.07 -5.59 8.80
C ALA A 99 -2.85 -6.09 9.59
N ALA A 100 -1.66 -5.54 9.31
CA ALA A 100 -0.43 -5.92 10.00
C ALA A 100 -0.50 -5.62 11.51
N PRO A 101 0.18 -6.41 12.36
CA PRO A 101 0.16 -6.19 13.81
C PRO A 101 0.85 -4.89 14.22
N ARG A 102 1.82 -4.40 13.43
CA ARG A 102 2.57 -3.17 13.71
C ARG A 102 1.78 -1.96 13.21
N THR A 103 1.54 -0.99 14.09
CA THR A 103 0.80 0.24 13.78
C THR A 103 1.43 1.01 12.63
N LYS A 104 2.76 1.24 12.68
CA LYS A 104 3.48 1.96 11.63
C LYS A 104 3.33 1.33 10.25
N THR A 105 3.34 0.00 10.14
CA THR A 105 3.08 -0.70 8.87
C THR A 105 1.69 -0.38 8.31
N LYS A 106 0.66 -0.35 9.15
CA LYS A 106 -0.71 -0.03 8.73
C LYS A 106 -0.82 1.43 8.31
N ASP A 107 -0.22 2.34 9.06
CA ASP A 107 -0.26 3.78 8.77
C ASP A 107 0.42 4.10 7.43
N LEU A 108 1.59 3.51 7.17
CA LEU A 108 2.27 3.65 5.88
C LEU A 108 1.48 2.99 4.74
N ALA A 109 0.87 1.84 4.97
CA ALA A 109 0.02 1.18 3.98
C ALA A 109 -1.18 2.04 3.58
N LEU A 110 -1.81 2.70 4.56
CA LEU A 110 -2.88 3.66 4.32
C LEU A 110 -2.37 4.88 3.56
N GLN A 111 -1.20 5.45 3.92
CA GLN A 111 -0.60 6.58 3.19
C GLN A 111 -0.35 6.24 1.73
N VAL A 112 0.27 5.09 1.43
CA VAL A 112 0.48 4.64 0.05
C VAL A 112 -0.86 4.46 -0.69
N THR A 113 -1.88 3.92 0.00
CA THR A 113 -3.23 3.75 -0.57
C THR A 113 -3.85 5.09 -0.95
N LEU A 114 -3.79 6.08 -0.05
CA LEU A 114 -4.33 7.42 -0.27
C LEU A 114 -3.53 8.18 -1.34
N MET A 115 -2.21 7.99 -1.39
CA MET A 115 -1.37 8.60 -2.43
C MET A 115 -1.75 8.11 -3.83
N TYR A 116 -2.05 6.81 -4.00
CA TYR A 116 -2.58 6.31 -5.27
C TYR A 116 -3.91 6.95 -5.67
N ILE A 117 -4.79 7.23 -4.69
CA ILE A 117 -6.04 7.96 -4.96
C ILE A 117 -5.74 9.39 -5.42
N GLU A 118 -4.80 10.06 -4.75
CA GLU A 118 -4.37 11.42 -5.07
C GLU A 118 -3.77 11.55 -6.48
N ILE A 119 -3.02 10.55 -6.96
CA ILE A 119 -2.54 10.49 -8.36
C ILE A 119 -3.58 9.89 -9.34
N GLU A 120 -4.87 10.04 -9.01
CA GLU A 120 -6.01 9.68 -9.86
C GLU A 120 -6.08 8.18 -10.22
N LYS A 121 -5.69 7.30 -9.29
CA LYS A 121 -5.84 5.82 -9.43
C LYS A 121 -6.90 5.24 -8.50
N HIS A 122 -7.87 6.05 -8.11
CA HIS A 122 -8.95 5.69 -7.19
C HIS A 122 -9.78 4.48 -7.62
N GLU A 123 -10.09 4.31 -8.91
CA GLU A 123 -10.88 3.16 -9.38
C GLU A 123 -10.18 1.83 -9.09
N ILE A 124 -8.86 1.74 -9.34
CA ILE A 124 -8.07 0.54 -9.10
C ILE A 124 -7.91 0.29 -7.59
N VAL A 125 -7.69 1.36 -6.81
CA VAL A 125 -7.62 1.28 -5.35
C VAL A 125 -8.94 0.76 -4.77
N GLU A 126 -10.07 1.31 -5.21
CA GLU A 126 -11.40 0.92 -4.79
C GLU A 126 -11.66 -0.56 -5.12
N GLU A 127 -11.35 -0.99 -6.34
CA GLU A 127 -11.51 -2.38 -6.76
C GLU A 127 -10.73 -3.35 -5.86
N GLU A 128 -9.45 -3.07 -5.58
CA GLU A 128 -8.62 -3.93 -4.74
C GLU A 128 -9.08 -3.95 -3.26
N LEU A 129 -9.55 -2.81 -2.72
CA LEU A 129 -10.11 -2.77 -1.36
C LEU A 129 -11.43 -3.54 -1.28
N ILE A 130 -12.29 -3.47 -2.31
CA ILE A 130 -13.54 -4.25 -2.37
C ILE A 130 -13.25 -5.75 -2.46
N LYS A 131 -12.23 -6.18 -3.21
CA LYS A 131 -11.76 -7.59 -3.19
C LYS A 131 -11.27 -7.98 -1.79
N GLY A 132 -10.60 -7.06 -1.09
CA GLY A 132 -10.17 -7.24 0.29
C GLY A 132 -11.32 -7.46 1.28
N MET A 133 -12.51 -6.91 1.02
CA MET A 133 -13.73 -7.15 1.81
C MET A 133 -14.27 -8.58 1.71
N GLU A 134 -13.81 -9.38 0.74
CA GLU A 134 -14.22 -10.79 0.56
C GLU A 134 -13.25 -11.77 1.23
N GLN A 135 -12.20 -11.28 1.88
CA GLN A 135 -11.18 -12.12 2.50
C GLN A 135 -11.74 -12.90 3.69
N LYS A 136 -11.19 -14.11 3.91
CA LYS A 136 -11.59 -14.96 5.06
C LYS A 136 -11.16 -14.39 6.41
N ASN A 137 -10.12 -13.53 6.42
CA ASN A 137 -9.61 -12.93 7.64
C ASN A 137 -10.40 -11.66 7.98
N PRO A 138 -11.20 -11.64 9.07
CA PRO A 138 -12.04 -10.50 9.39
C PRO A 138 -11.24 -9.23 9.69
N LYS A 139 -9.98 -9.34 10.13
CA LYS A 139 -9.12 -8.16 10.32
C LYS A 139 -8.76 -7.48 9.00
N VAL A 140 -8.57 -8.27 7.94
CA VAL A 140 -8.32 -7.74 6.59
C VAL A 140 -9.58 -7.08 6.05
N VAL A 141 -10.74 -7.74 6.21
CA VAL A 141 -12.03 -7.19 5.81
C VAL A 141 -12.28 -5.85 6.49
N ALA A 142 -12.20 -5.79 7.82
CA ALA A 142 -12.41 -4.57 8.59
C ALA A 142 -11.43 -3.45 8.18
N ALA A 143 -10.16 -3.78 7.97
CA ALA A 143 -9.15 -2.81 7.55
C ALA A 143 -9.41 -2.26 6.13
N CYS A 144 -9.91 -3.07 5.20
CA CYS A 144 -10.30 -2.61 3.86
C CYS A 144 -11.52 -1.68 3.90
N VAL A 145 -12.51 -2.01 4.74
CA VAL A 145 -13.68 -1.15 4.99
C VAL A 145 -13.24 0.19 5.58
N SER A 146 -12.32 0.17 6.55
CA SER A 146 -11.79 1.37 7.20
C SER A 146 -10.98 2.25 6.24
N ALA A 147 -10.19 1.64 5.35
CA ALA A 147 -9.47 2.36 4.29
C ALA A 147 -10.42 3.04 3.29
N LEU A 148 -11.50 2.36 2.87
CA LEU A 148 -12.53 2.96 2.02
C LEU A 148 -13.30 4.08 2.73
N HIS A 149 -13.60 3.91 4.01
CA HIS A 149 -14.22 4.96 4.83
C HIS A 149 -13.31 6.21 4.90
N THR A 150 -12.02 6.01 5.16
CA THR A 150 -11.04 7.11 5.16
C THR A 150 -10.92 7.77 3.80
N SER A 151 -10.88 6.99 2.73
CA SER A 151 -10.80 7.48 1.35
C SER A 151 -12.03 8.31 0.99
N LEU A 152 -13.23 7.80 1.29
CA LEU A 152 -14.48 8.52 1.04
C LEU A 152 -14.56 9.83 1.82
N LYS A 153 -14.12 9.82 3.09
CA LYS A 153 -14.08 11.01 3.93
C LYS A 153 -13.10 12.08 3.43
N GLN A 154 -11.97 11.68 2.83
CA GLN A 154 -10.94 12.61 2.35
C GLN A 154 -11.22 13.13 0.94
N PHE A 155 -11.70 12.27 0.04
CA PHE A 155 -11.83 12.60 -1.39
C PHE A 155 -13.29 12.78 -1.86
N GLY A 156 -14.25 12.37 -1.04
CA GLY A 156 -15.68 12.50 -1.34
C GLY A 156 -16.21 11.49 -2.36
N ASN A 157 -17.52 11.46 -2.50
CA ASN A 157 -18.25 10.49 -3.35
C ASN A 157 -18.11 10.72 -4.87
N LYS A 158 -17.53 11.85 -5.28
CA LYS A 158 -17.18 12.12 -6.69
C LYS A 158 -15.93 11.35 -7.13
N VAL A 159 -15.03 11.06 -6.19
CA VAL A 159 -13.79 10.30 -6.42
C VAL A 159 -13.98 8.85 -6.01
N ILE A 160 -14.54 8.59 -4.82
CA ILE A 160 -14.79 7.23 -4.34
C ILE A 160 -16.23 6.85 -4.62
N ALA A 161 -16.46 5.89 -5.53
CA ALA A 161 -17.80 5.57 -5.98
C ALA A 161 -18.58 4.79 -4.91
N ILE A 162 -19.80 5.21 -4.59
CA ILE A 162 -20.60 4.50 -3.57
C ILE A 162 -21.19 3.19 -4.13
N LYS A 163 -21.59 3.21 -5.41
CA LYS A 163 -22.37 2.15 -6.05
C LYS A 163 -21.74 0.75 -5.95
N PRO A 164 -20.42 0.55 -6.17
CA PRO A 164 -19.79 -0.77 -6.05
C PRO A 164 -19.89 -1.37 -4.63
N MET A 165 -19.85 -0.52 -3.60
CA MET A 165 -19.87 -0.93 -2.21
C MET A 165 -21.27 -1.31 -1.70
N VAL A 166 -22.35 -0.83 -2.33
CA VAL A 166 -23.75 -1.06 -1.88
C VAL A 166 -24.06 -2.55 -1.71
N LYS A 167 -23.55 -3.40 -2.60
CA LYS A 167 -23.76 -4.86 -2.54
C LYS A 167 -23.10 -5.52 -1.32
N LYS A 168 -22.08 -4.89 -0.73
CA LYS A 168 -21.35 -5.39 0.44
C LYS A 168 -22.06 -5.07 1.75
N ILE A 169 -22.87 -4.02 1.80
CA ILE A 169 -23.56 -3.54 3.01
C ILE A 169 -24.30 -4.65 3.76
N PRO A 170 -25.28 -5.37 3.16
CA PRO A 170 -26.06 -6.37 3.91
C PRO A 170 -25.20 -7.55 4.37
N ILE A 171 -24.18 -7.91 3.59
CA ILE A 171 -23.26 -9.00 3.88
C ILE A 171 -22.41 -8.66 5.12
N LEU A 172 -21.73 -7.50 5.09
CA LEU A 172 -20.77 -7.11 6.12
C LEU A 172 -21.44 -6.60 7.40
N LEU A 173 -22.64 -6.00 7.32
CA LEU A 173 -23.43 -5.68 8.52
C LEU A 173 -23.93 -6.92 9.27
N SER A 174 -23.98 -8.06 8.58
CA SER A 174 -24.37 -9.36 9.14
C SER A 174 -23.17 -10.28 9.40
N ASP A 175 -21.94 -9.77 9.27
CA ASP A 175 -20.73 -10.55 9.54
C ASP A 175 -20.69 -11.02 11.01
N ARG A 176 -20.03 -12.13 11.30
CA ARG A 176 -19.90 -12.66 12.67
C ARG A 176 -18.94 -11.82 13.50
N ASP A 177 -17.92 -11.23 12.89
CA ASP A 177 -16.95 -10.37 13.54
C ASP A 177 -17.54 -9.00 13.86
N LYS A 178 -17.41 -8.57 15.12
CA LYS A 178 -17.93 -7.27 15.57
C LYS A 178 -17.21 -6.10 14.92
N GLY A 179 -15.89 -6.20 14.72
CA GLY A 179 -15.08 -5.15 14.10
C GLY A 179 -15.49 -4.90 12.66
N VAL A 180 -15.73 -5.96 11.88
CA VAL A 180 -16.26 -5.83 10.51
C VAL A 180 -17.59 -5.08 10.49
N ARG A 181 -18.54 -5.46 11.36
CA ARG A 181 -19.85 -4.79 11.44
C ARG A 181 -19.73 -3.32 11.81
N ASP A 182 -18.85 -2.98 12.76
CA ASP A 182 -18.70 -1.62 13.24
C ASP A 182 -18.04 -0.71 12.20
N GLU A 183 -16.98 -1.17 11.51
CA GLU A 183 -16.39 -0.44 10.39
C GLU A 183 -17.39 -0.25 9.24
N MET A 184 -18.19 -1.28 8.95
CA MET A 184 -19.20 -1.19 7.89
C MET A 184 -20.29 -0.16 8.22
N LYS A 185 -20.72 -0.06 9.48
CA LYS A 185 -21.66 1.00 9.91
C LYS A 185 -21.05 2.38 9.72
N ALA A 186 -19.78 2.57 10.10
CA ALA A 186 -19.09 3.85 9.93
C ALA A 186 -19.02 4.26 8.45
N LEU A 187 -18.66 3.31 7.57
CA LEU A 187 -18.64 3.53 6.12
C LEU A 187 -20.03 3.91 5.58
N VAL A 188 -21.10 3.21 6.00
CA VAL A 188 -22.47 3.53 5.56
C VAL A 188 -22.89 4.93 5.99
N VAL A 189 -22.55 5.36 7.20
CA VAL A 189 -22.83 6.74 7.65
C VAL A 189 -22.12 7.75 6.76
N GLU A 190 -20.86 7.52 6.43
CA GLU A 190 -20.09 8.43 5.58
C GLU A 190 -20.62 8.48 4.14
N MET A 191 -21.18 7.39 3.60
CA MET A 191 -21.84 7.38 2.28
C MET A 191 -23.04 8.33 2.16
N HIS A 192 -23.61 8.78 3.28
CA HIS A 192 -24.79 9.67 3.31
C HIS A 192 -24.46 11.12 3.66
N ARG A 193 -23.18 11.45 3.87
CA ARG A 193 -22.72 12.83 4.13
C ARG A 193 -22.43 13.56 2.83
#